data_AF-A0A2D0B099-F1
#
_entry.id   AF-A0A2D0B099-F1
#
_cell.length_a   1.000
_cell.length_b   1.000
_cell.length_c   1.000
_cell.angle_alpha   90.00
_cell.angle_beta   90.00
_cell.angle_gamma   90.00
#
_symmetry.space_group_name_H-M   'P 1'
#
loop_
_entity.id
_entity.type
_entity.pdbx_description
1 polymer ?
#
loop_
_entity_poly.entity_id
_entity_poly.type
_entity_poly.pdbx_seq_one_letter_code
_entity_poly.pdbx_strand_id
1 'polypeptide(L)'
;MTDLAVYAGLFLVAFAAATIFPMQSEAGLVALIVTKQYPVLALVAVATTGNVLGSTVNWLLGVGIERFRDKRWFPVSQPSLDKAQRWYRRYGKWSLLLSWMPVIGDPITIVAGVLREPFPMFLLLVTIAKTTRYAVLAAATLGVIS
;
A
#
# COMPACT_ATOMS: atom_id res chain seq x y z
N MET A 1 -0.76 -12.31 -26.99
CA MET A 1 -0.36 -10.92 -26.65
C MET A 1 -1.32 -10.26 -25.64
N THR A 2 -2.33 -10.96 -25.13
CA THR A 2 -3.35 -10.47 -24.19
C THR A 2 -2.92 -10.55 -22.72
N ASP A 3 -2.17 -11.59 -22.33
CA ASP A 3 -1.85 -11.85 -20.92
C ASP A 3 -0.90 -10.83 -20.31
N LEU A 4 0.10 -10.37 -21.09
CA LEU A 4 1.03 -9.33 -20.66
C LEU A 4 0.30 -8.01 -20.41
N ALA A 5 -0.69 -7.68 -21.24
CA ALA A 5 -1.50 -6.48 -21.07
C ALA A 5 -2.38 -6.56 -19.82
N VAL A 6 -2.89 -7.75 -19.48
CA VAL A 6 -3.67 -7.99 -18.25
C VAL A 6 -2.80 -7.79 -17.01
N TYR A 7 -1.59 -8.39 -16.97
CA TYR A 7 -0.67 -8.19 -15.84
C TYR A 7 -0.18 -6.74 -15.74
N ALA A 8 0.14 -6.10 -16.86
CA ALA A 8 0.54 -4.69 -16.89
C ALA A 8 -0.61 -3.77 -16.42
N GLY A 9 -1.84 -4.04 -16.84
CA GLY A 9 -3.03 -3.33 -16.37
C GLY A 9 -3.24 -3.48 -14.86
N LEU A 10 -3.15 -4.71 -14.35
CA LEU A 10 -3.26 -4.98 -12.91
C LEU A 10 -2.16 -4.27 -12.11
N PHE A 11 -0.93 -4.27 -12.63
CA PHE A 11 0.19 -3.54 -12.03
C PHE A 11 -0.06 -2.04 -11.97
N LEU A 12 -0.48 -1.43 -13.10
CA LEU A 12 -0.74 0.01 -13.18
C LEU A 12 -1.90 0.42 -12.27
N VAL A 13 -2.96 -0.38 -12.21
CA VAL A 13 -4.09 -0.15 -11.30
C VAL A 13 -3.64 -0.25 -9.85
N ALA A 14 -2.87 -1.29 -9.48
CA ALA A 14 -2.35 -1.45 -8.12
C ALA A 14 -1.38 -0.32 -7.72
N PHE A 15 -0.56 0.14 -8.65
CA PHE A 15 0.36 1.25 -8.46
C PHE A 15 -0.38 2.58 -8.28
N ALA A 16 -1.31 2.90 -9.17
CA ALA A 16 -2.12 4.12 -9.10
C ALA A 16 -3.05 4.14 -7.87
N ALA A 17 -3.59 2.97 -7.50
CA ALA A 17 -4.38 2.78 -6.30
C ALA A 17 -3.59 3.06 -5.01
N ALA A 18 -2.31 2.72 -5.02
CA ALA A 18 -1.44 2.98 -3.88
C ALA A 18 -1.03 4.45 -3.77
N THR A 19 -1.10 5.25 -4.84
CA THR A 19 -0.61 6.64 -4.87
C THR A 19 -1.71 7.70 -4.81
N ILE A 20 -2.70 7.67 -5.70
CA ILE A 20 -3.59 8.84 -5.95
C ILE A 20 -5.03 8.57 -5.53
N PHE A 21 -5.53 7.36 -5.81
CA PHE A 21 -6.90 7.00 -5.51
C PHE A 21 -6.89 5.84 -4.53
N PRO A 22 -7.55 5.91 -3.36
CA PRO A 22 -7.89 4.72 -2.58
C PRO A 22 -8.95 3.89 -3.32
N MET A 23 -8.71 3.57 -4.60
CA MET A 23 -9.51 2.69 -5.41
C MET A 23 -9.06 1.25 -5.17
N GLN A 24 -10.05 0.38 -5.09
CA GLN A 24 -9.93 -1.04 -4.81
C GLN A 24 -9.14 -1.74 -5.93
N SER A 25 -7.81 -1.74 -5.85
CA SER A 25 -6.97 -2.69 -6.61
C SER A 25 -7.36 -4.16 -6.32
N GLU A 26 -8.06 -4.37 -5.22
CA GLU A 26 -8.69 -5.61 -4.78
C GLU A 26 -9.81 -6.06 -5.73
N ALA A 27 -10.62 -5.13 -6.25
CA ALA A 27 -11.70 -5.46 -7.18
C ALA A 27 -11.15 -5.98 -8.52
N GLY A 28 -10.05 -5.38 -9.01
CA GLY A 28 -9.35 -5.85 -10.21
C GLY A 28 -8.72 -7.23 -10.02
N LEU A 29 -8.11 -7.49 -8.86
CA LEU A 29 -7.57 -8.81 -8.51
C LEU A 29 -8.68 -9.87 -8.41
N VAL A 30 -9.78 -9.58 -7.69
CA VAL A 30 -10.92 -10.49 -7.54
C VAL A 30 -11.57 -10.80 -8.88
N ALA A 31 -11.78 -9.79 -9.74
CA ALA A 31 -12.34 -9.99 -11.07
C ALA A 31 -11.49 -10.98 -11.91
N LEU A 32 -10.16 -10.85 -11.86
CA LEU A 32 -9.24 -11.74 -12.58
C LEU A 32 -9.11 -13.13 -11.93
N ILE A 33 -9.29 -13.25 -10.62
CA ILE A 33 -9.36 -14.56 -9.94
C ILE A 33 -10.63 -15.31 -10.37
N VAL A 34 -11.76 -14.61 -10.47
CA VAL A 34 -13.05 -15.20 -10.86
C VAL A 34 -13.05 -15.73 -12.28
N THR A 35 -12.26 -15.16 -13.20
CA THR A 35 -12.16 -15.71 -14.58
C THR A 35 -11.47 -17.07 -14.64
N LYS A 36 -10.73 -17.48 -13.60
CA LYS A 36 -9.94 -18.74 -13.51
C LYS A 36 -8.95 -18.94 -14.66
N GLN A 37 -8.66 -17.90 -15.44
CA GLN A 37 -7.78 -17.97 -16.62
C GLN A 37 -6.30 -17.80 -16.26
N TYR A 38 -6.00 -17.27 -15.07
CA TYR A 38 -4.65 -16.90 -14.66
C TYR A 38 -4.27 -17.55 -13.32
N PRO A 39 -2.99 -17.92 -13.12
CA PRO A 39 -2.51 -18.41 -11.85
C PRO A 39 -2.61 -17.32 -10.78
N VAL A 40 -3.36 -17.60 -9.71
CA VAL A 40 -3.63 -16.67 -8.60
C VAL A 40 -2.33 -16.12 -7.99
N LEU A 41 -1.30 -16.95 -7.87
CA LEU A 41 0.03 -16.57 -7.39
C LEU A 41 0.66 -15.45 -8.23
N ALA A 42 0.55 -15.50 -9.56
CA ALA A 42 1.10 -14.47 -10.44
C ALA A 42 0.32 -13.15 -10.32
N LEU A 43 -1.01 -13.22 -10.24
CA LEU A 43 -1.86 -12.04 -10.02
C LEU A 43 -1.53 -11.35 -8.69
N VAL A 44 -1.40 -12.13 -7.61
CA VAL A 44 -1.02 -11.62 -6.29
C VAL A 44 0.38 -11.01 -6.30
N ALA A 45 1.36 -11.66 -6.95
CA ALA A 45 2.72 -11.13 -7.04
C ALA A 45 2.77 -9.79 -7.80
N VAL A 46 2.08 -9.70 -8.93
CA VAL A 46 2.04 -8.48 -9.76
C VAL A 46 1.32 -7.34 -9.03
N ALA A 47 0.15 -7.61 -8.43
CA ALA A 47 -0.60 -6.63 -7.66
C ALA A 47 0.19 -6.15 -6.42
N THR A 48 0.82 -7.08 -5.70
CA THR A 48 1.68 -6.75 -4.55
C THR A 48 2.83 -5.85 -4.98
N THR A 49 3.51 -6.17 -6.08
CA THR A 49 4.66 -5.39 -6.58
C THR A 49 4.24 -3.96 -6.95
N GLY A 50 3.14 -3.80 -7.70
CA GLY A 50 2.61 -2.48 -8.06
C GLY A 50 2.25 -1.66 -6.81
N ASN A 51 1.61 -2.31 -5.83
CA ASN A 51 1.17 -1.64 -4.62
C ASN A 51 2.33 -1.26 -3.68
N VAL A 52 3.35 -2.10 -3.55
CA VAL A 52 4.59 -1.79 -2.80
C VAL A 52 5.35 -0.64 -3.46
N LEU A 53 5.43 -0.61 -4.79
CA LEU A 53 6.06 0.49 -5.52
C LEU A 53 5.29 1.81 -5.35
N GLY A 54 3.96 1.81 -5.44
CA GLY A 54 3.19 3.03 -5.20
C GLY A 54 3.30 3.51 -3.74
N SER A 55 3.34 2.60 -2.77
CA SER A 55 3.63 2.98 -1.37
C SER A 55 5.06 3.48 -1.16
N THR A 56 6.03 3.03 -1.96
CA THR A 56 7.38 3.59 -1.97
C THR A 56 7.37 5.04 -2.47
N VAL A 57 6.57 5.34 -3.50
CA VAL A 57 6.35 6.72 -3.95
C VAL A 57 5.73 7.56 -2.84
N ASN A 58 4.71 7.05 -2.13
CA ASN A 58 4.13 7.74 -0.98
C ASN A 58 5.14 8.04 0.13
N TRP A 59 6.01 7.08 0.45
CA TRP A 59 7.08 7.26 1.42
C TRP A 59 8.06 8.34 0.96
N LEU A 60 8.49 8.32 -0.32
CA LEU A 60 9.35 9.34 -0.91
C LEU A 60 8.69 10.73 -0.88
N LEU A 61 7.39 10.81 -1.19
CA LEU A 61 6.62 12.04 -1.06
C LEU A 61 6.60 12.53 0.39
N GLY A 62 6.38 11.64 1.36
CA GLY A 62 6.45 11.98 2.78
C GLY A 62 7.81 12.54 3.20
N VAL A 63 8.90 11.90 2.77
CA VAL A 63 10.28 12.37 3.03
C VAL A 63 10.53 13.75 2.40
N GLY A 64 10.07 13.95 1.17
CA GLY A 64 10.20 15.23 0.46
C GLY A 64 9.37 16.35 1.08
N ILE A 65 8.15 16.03 1.51
CA ILE A 65 7.20 16.97 2.13
C ILE A 65 7.68 17.38 3.53
N GLU A 66 8.30 16.48 4.32
CA GLU A 66 8.88 16.83 5.62
C GLU A 66 9.93 17.96 5.53
N ARG A 67 10.66 18.06 4.41
CA ARG A 67 11.61 19.16 4.18
C ARG A 67 10.91 20.54 4.12
N PHE A 68 9.61 20.57 3.85
CA PHE A 68 8.78 21.77 3.77
C PHE A 68 7.82 21.92 4.96
N ARG A 69 8.05 21.17 6.04
CA ARG A 69 7.32 21.24 7.32
C ARG A 69 7.04 22.67 7.81
N ASP A 70 7.96 23.59 7.60
CA ASP A 70 7.85 24.99 8.09
C ASP A 70 7.05 25.90 7.15
N LYS A 71 6.55 25.38 6.02
CA LYS A 71 5.74 26.16 5.06
C LYS A 71 4.25 26.07 5.38
N ARG A 72 3.54 27.20 5.25
CA ARG A 72 2.08 27.32 5.51
C ARG A 72 1.16 26.45 4.64
N TRP A 73 1.66 25.92 3.51
CA TRP A 73 0.91 25.02 2.62
C TRP A 73 1.08 23.54 2.98
N PHE A 74 1.84 23.22 4.03
CA PHE A 74 2.11 21.84 4.43
C PHE A 74 0.78 21.09 4.72
N PRO A 75 0.46 20.03 3.97
CA PRO A 75 -0.88 19.41 3.98
C PRO A 75 -1.16 18.58 5.24
N VAL A 76 -0.15 18.33 6.09
CA VAL A 76 -0.30 17.55 7.32
C VAL A 76 -0.31 18.49 8.53
N SER A 77 -1.42 18.57 9.25
CA SER A 77 -1.50 19.47 10.42
C SER A 77 -0.51 19.07 11.53
N GLN A 78 0.08 20.07 12.23
CA GLN A 78 0.90 19.85 13.44
C GLN A 78 0.26 18.89 14.47
N PRO A 79 -1.05 19.00 14.80
CA PRO A 79 -1.72 18.03 15.68
C PRO A 79 -1.70 16.59 15.14
N SER A 80 -1.80 16.41 13.81
CA SER A 80 -1.72 15.10 13.16
C SER A 80 -0.31 14.52 13.25
N LEU A 81 0.73 15.34 13.05
CA LEU A 81 2.12 14.93 13.23
C LEU A 81 2.41 14.54 14.67
N ASP A 82 1.94 15.33 15.63
CA ASP A 82 2.11 15.05 17.05
C ASP A 82 1.39 13.75 17.46
N LYS A 83 0.20 13.51 16.93
CA LYS A 83 -0.55 12.27 17.15
C LYS A 83 0.18 11.08 16.53
N ALA A 84 0.67 11.24 15.30
CA ALA A 84 1.46 10.24 14.60
C ALA A 84 2.76 9.94 15.36
N GLN A 85 3.51 10.94 15.82
CA GLN A 85 4.70 10.77 16.63
C GLN A 85 4.40 10.08 17.96
N ARG A 86 3.31 10.43 18.66
CA ARG A 86 2.90 9.74 19.89
C ARG A 86 2.56 8.28 19.65
N TRP A 87 1.84 7.98 18.57
CA TRP A 87 1.54 6.61 18.15
C TRP A 87 2.82 5.85 17.76
N TYR A 88 3.70 6.50 17.00
CA TYR A 88 4.97 5.94 16.56
C TYR A 88 5.92 5.69 17.73
N ARG A 89 5.95 6.56 18.74
CA ARG A 89 6.68 6.31 19.98
C ARG A 89 6.13 5.12 20.77
N ARG A 90 4.83 4.85 20.67
CA ARG A 90 4.16 3.78 21.43
C ARG A 90 4.22 2.43 20.73
N TYR A 91 4.10 2.40 19.41
CA TYR A 91 4.05 1.16 18.62
C TYR A 91 5.31 0.94 17.74
N GLY A 92 6.11 1.99 17.55
CA GLY A 92 7.32 1.96 16.71
C GLY A 92 7.02 1.57 15.27
N LYS A 93 8.04 0.99 14.64
CA LYS A 93 7.98 0.36 13.32
C LYS A 93 6.80 -0.61 13.11
N TRP A 94 6.28 -1.24 14.17
CA TRP A 94 5.14 -2.16 14.07
C TRP A 94 3.84 -1.50 13.61
N SER A 95 3.71 -0.17 13.73
CA SER A 95 2.56 0.56 13.18
C SER A 95 2.45 0.46 11.66
N LEU A 96 3.53 0.14 10.95
CA LEU A 96 3.50 -0.11 9.50
C LEU A 96 2.77 -1.40 9.14
N LEU A 97 2.74 -2.40 10.04
CA LEU A 97 1.92 -3.59 9.80
C LEU A 97 0.44 -3.24 9.81
N LEU A 98 0.03 -2.21 10.57
CA LEU A 98 -1.34 -1.69 10.54
C LEU A 98 -1.72 -1.09 9.18
N SER A 99 -0.77 -0.83 8.28
CA SER A 99 -1.06 -0.38 6.91
C SER A 99 -1.81 -1.42 6.06
N TRP A 100 -1.93 -2.66 6.55
CA TRP A 100 -2.77 -3.69 5.94
C TRP A 100 -4.27 -3.31 5.94
N MET A 101 -4.72 -2.42 6.84
CA MET A 101 -6.12 -2.03 6.95
C MET A 101 -6.62 -1.27 5.71
N PRO A 102 -7.82 -1.59 5.20
CA PRO A 102 -8.43 -0.85 4.10
C PRO A 102 -8.63 0.62 4.49
N VAL A 103 -8.45 1.53 3.54
CA VAL A 103 -8.60 3.00 3.67
C VAL A 103 -7.53 3.72 4.51
N ILE A 104 -6.99 3.10 5.56
CA ILE A 104 -6.02 3.74 6.48
C ILE A 104 -4.55 3.47 6.06
N GLY A 105 -4.31 2.47 5.21
CA GLY A 105 -2.97 2.03 4.85
C GLY A 105 -2.10 3.04 4.12
N ASP A 106 -2.62 3.71 3.09
CA ASP A 106 -1.83 4.62 2.26
C ASP A 106 -1.47 5.93 2.98
N PRO A 107 -2.34 6.52 3.82
CA PRO A 107 -1.94 7.60 4.72
C PRO A 107 -0.81 7.20 5.68
N ILE A 108 -0.80 5.96 6.19
CA ILE A 108 0.27 5.46 7.08
C ILE A 108 1.62 5.42 6.35
N THR A 109 1.65 5.05 5.06
CA THR A 109 2.93 5.00 4.31
C THR A 109 3.51 6.38 4.04
N ILE A 110 2.66 7.38 3.79
CA ILE A 110 3.07 8.80 3.70
C ILE A 110 3.62 9.27 5.05
N VAL A 111 2.89 9.02 6.15
CA VAL A 111 3.30 9.41 7.50
C VAL A 111 4.63 8.77 7.89
N ALA A 112 4.87 7.50 7.53
CA ALA A 112 6.14 6.85 7.78
C ALA A 112 7.31 7.52 7.02
N GLY A 113 7.06 8.01 5.81
CA GLY A 113 8.01 8.85 5.06
C GLY A 113 8.29 10.17 5.76
N VAL A 114 7.24 10.85 6.24
CA VAL A 114 7.35 12.10 6.99
C VAL A 114 8.16 11.91 8.29
N LEU A 115 7.96 10.80 8.97
CA LEU A 115 8.72 10.43 10.18
C LEU A 115 10.14 9.93 9.88
N ARG A 116 10.56 9.89 8.61
CA ARG A 116 11.87 9.45 8.11
C ARG A 116 12.23 8.02 8.55
N GLU A 117 11.27 7.11 8.50
CA GLU A 117 11.52 5.70 8.82
C GLU A 117 12.54 5.10 7.83
N PRO A 118 13.56 4.33 8.28
CA PRO A 118 14.52 3.68 7.40
C PRO A 118 13.85 2.88 6.28
N PHE A 119 14.22 3.21 5.03
CA PHE A 119 13.66 2.62 3.81
C PHE A 119 13.64 1.07 3.80
N PRO A 120 14.70 0.35 4.25
CA PRO A 120 14.66 -1.11 4.27
C PRO A 120 13.60 -1.67 5.21
N MET A 121 13.41 -1.04 6.38
CA MET A 121 12.41 -1.47 7.36
C MET A 121 11.01 -1.17 6.85
N PHE A 122 10.82 0.01 6.25
CA PHE A 122 9.58 0.40 5.59
C PHE A 122 9.17 -0.61 4.52
N LEU A 123 10.08 -0.91 3.58
CA LEU A 123 9.83 -1.82 2.47
C LEU A 123 9.43 -3.21 2.98
N LEU A 124 10.17 -3.75 3.95
CA LEU A 124 9.94 -5.08 4.50
C LEU A 124 8.55 -5.15 5.17
N LEU A 125 8.20 -4.18 6.00
CA LEU A 125 6.92 -4.15 6.71
C LEU A 125 5.72 -3.88 5.79
N VAL A 126 5.86 -2.96 4.83
CA VAL A 126 4.81 -2.69 3.84
C VAL A 126 4.59 -3.89 2.93
N THR A 127 5.66 -4.59 2.54
CA THR A 127 5.55 -5.82 1.76
C THR A 127 4.78 -6.88 2.55
N ILE A 128 5.16 -7.14 3.81
CA ILE A 128 4.43 -8.09 4.67
C ILE A 128 2.94 -7.69 4.80
N ALA A 129 2.66 -6.42 5.10
CA ALA A 129 1.29 -5.93 5.29
C ALA A 129 0.44 -6.10 4.02
N LYS A 130 0.97 -5.70 2.86
CA LYS A 130 0.24 -5.77 1.58
C LYS A 130 0.11 -7.21 1.07
N THR A 131 1.15 -8.03 1.20
CA THR A 131 1.07 -9.46 0.89
C THR A 131 0.02 -10.15 1.76
N THR A 132 -0.03 -9.85 3.06
CA THR A 132 -1.04 -10.41 3.97
C THR A 132 -2.45 -10.04 3.53
N ARG A 133 -2.70 -8.77 3.18
CA ARG A 133 -4.00 -8.32 2.67
C ARG A 133 -4.43 -9.09 1.42
N TYR A 134 -3.55 -9.19 0.42
CA TYR A 134 -3.87 -9.91 -0.81
C TYR A 134 -4.04 -11.43 -0.58
N ALA A 135 -3.26 -12.03 0.31
CA ALA A 135 -3.39 -13.43 0.68
C ALA A 135 -4.73 -13.73 1.38
N VAL A 136 -5.15 -12.89 2.33
CA VAL A 136 -6.45 -13.01 3.01
C VAL A 136 -7.60 -12.84 2.03
N LEU A 137 -7.51 -11.85 1.13
CA LEU A 137 -8.50 -11.64 0.08
C LEU A 137 -8.59 -12.82 -0.89
N ALA A 138 -7.45 -13.34 -1.33
CA ALA A 138 -7.42 -14.51 -2.20
C ALA A 138 -8.00 -15.75 -1.50
N ALA A 139 -7.66 -15.99 -0.24
CA ALA A 139 -8.20 -17.10 0.54
C ALA A 139 -9.72 -16.97 0.77
N ALA A 140 -10.19 -15.78 1.13
CA ALA A 140 -11.62 -15.50 1.29
C ALA A 140 -12.38 -15.68 -0.03
N THR A 141 -11.82 -15.19 -1.14
CA THR A 141 -12.41 -15.32 -2.48
C THR A 141 -12.47 -16.79 -2.90
N LEU A 142 -11.39 -17.56 -2.71
CA LEU A 142 -11.36 -18.98 -3.02
C LEU A 142 -12.35 -19.78 -2.17
N GLY A 143 -12.44 -19.50 -0.87
CA GLY A 143 -13.37 -20.16 0.05
C GLY A 143 -14.85 -19.82 -0.18
N VAL A 144 -15.14 -18.70 -0.87
CA VAL A 144 -16.51 -18.32 -1.27
C VAL A 144 -16.90 -18.93 -2.63
N ILE A 145 -15.91 -19.25 -3.48
CA ILE A 145 -16.14 -19.80 -4.84
C ILE A 145 -16.02 -21.34 -4.86
N SER A 146 -15.44 -21.94 -3.83
CA SER A 146 -15.39 -23.40 -3.59
C SER A 146 -16.67 -23.90 -2.92
#